data_AF-A0A2H5P2C8-F1
#
_entry.id   AF-A0A2H5P2C8-F1
#
_cell.length_a   1.000
_cell.length_b   1.000
_cell.length_c   1.000
_cell.angle_alpha   90.00
_cell.angle_beta   90.00
_cell.angle_gamma   90.00
#
_symmetry.space_group_name_H-M   'P 1'
#
loop_
_entity.id
_entity.type
_entity.pdbx_description
1 polymer ?
#
loop_
_entity_poly.entity_id
_entity_poly.type
_entity_poly.pdbx_seq_one_letter_code
_entity_poly.pdbx_strand_id
1 'polypeptide(L)'
;MAIREVFAICFVAFLCFWTTANGLLSAKGVNYEVQALMGVKHSLHDPHGVLENWDEDAVDPCSWTMVTCSPESLVIGLGIPSQNLSGTLSPSIGNLTNLQIVLLQNNNITGPIPAEIGRLTKLQTLDLSNNFFTGEIPSSLGHLRSLQYMRFNNNSLSGAFPTSLASMTQLIFLDLSYNNLSGPVPRFSAKTFNLTPIPLAPSAASPGRTRSHKLSLVFGLSVGCVSLVILVFGLFLWWRQRRNQQMFFDVKERHHEEVSLGNLRRFQFRELQVATHNFSSKNILGKGGFGIVYKGILQDGTVVAVKRLKDGNAIGGEIQFQTEVEMISLAVHRNLLRLYGFCMTPTERLLVYPYMSNGSVASRLKGKPILDWSTRKRIALGAARGLLYLHEQCDPKIIHRDVKAANILLDDCCEAVVGDFGLAKLLDHQDSHVTTAVRGTVGHIAPEYLSTGQSSEKTDVFGFGILLLELITGQRALEYGKAANQKGAMLDWVKKIHQEKKLEMLVDKDLKNNYDRIELEEMVQVALLCTQYLPAHRPKMSEVVRMLEGDGLAERWEASQRAEATKSKPHEFSSSDRYSDLTDDSSLLVQAMELSGPR
;
A
#
# COMPACT_ATOMS: atom_id res chain seq x y z
N MET A 1 -66.53 8.51 45.34
CA MET A 1 -65.66 7.33 45.58
C MET A 1 -65.41 6.49 44.32
N ALA A 2 -66.26 6.54 43.28
CA ALA A 2 -66.16 5.67 42.10
C ALA A 2 -65.18 6.09 40.98
N ILE A 3 -64.62 7.31 40.97
CA ILE A 3 -63.76 7.79 39.85
C ILE A 3 -62.26 7.47 40.08
N ARG A 4 -61.81 7.33 41.34
CA ARG A 4 -60.41 6.95 41.63
C ARG A 4 -60.13 5.47 41.40
N GLU A 5 -61.12 4.60 41.53
CA GLU A 5 -60.94 3.16 41.28
C GLU A 5 -60.86 2.84 39.79
N VAL A 6 -61.61 3.53 38.93
CA VAL A 6 -61.54 3.32 37.48
C VAL A 6 -60.18 3.77 36.91
N PHE A 7 -59.62 4.88 37.41
CA PHE A 7 -58.29 5.32 36.99
C PHE A 7 -57.17 4.40 37.46
N ALA A 8 -57.27 3.83 38.67
CA ALA A 8 -56.30 2.87 39.18
C ALA A 8 -56.36 1.54 38.39
N ILE A 9 -57.55 1.07 38.03
CA ILE A 9 -57.74 -0.15 37.24
C ILE A 9 -57.25 0.04 35.80
N CYS A 10 -57.48 1.20 35.18
CA CYS A 10 -56.94 1.52 33.86
C CYS A 10 -55.41 1.69 33.86
N PHE A 11 -54.82 2.25 34.92
CA PHE A 11 -53.37 2.42 35.03
C PHE A 11 -52.64 1.09 35.31
N VAL A 12 -53.23 0.21 36.12
CA VAL A 12 -52.69 -1.14 36.35
C VAL A 12 -52.88 -2.01 35.10
N ALA A 13 -53.99 -1.90 34.37
CA ALA A 13 -54.15 -2.57 33.08
C ALA A 13 -53.13 -2.08 32.04
N PHE A 14 -52.85 -0.78 31.98
CA PHE A 14 -51.81 -0.23 31.09
C PHE A 14 -50.41 -0.73 31.46
N LEU A 15 -50.10 -0.88 32.76
CA LEU A 15 -48.83 -1.47 33.23
C LEU A 15 -48.75 -2.99 33.01
N CYS A 16 -49.86 -3.72 33.12
CA CYS A 16 -49.94 -5.15 32.80
C CYS A 16 -49.85 -5.43 31.29
N PHE A 17 -50.31 -4.50 30.44
CA PHE A 17 -50.08 -4.56 28.99
C PHE A 17 -48.68 -4.09 28.59
N TRP A 18 -48.01 -3.26 29.39
CA TRP A 18 -46.59 -2.94 29.17
C TRP A 18 -45.65 -4.07 29.59
N THR A 19 -46.02 -4.90 30.57
CA THR A 19 -45.21 -6.05 31.00
C THR A 19 -45.46 -7.33 30.21
N THR A 20 -46.49 -7.37 29.35
CA THR A 20 -46.78 -8.51 28.45
C THR A 20 -46.46 -8.23 26.97
N ALA A 21 -45.88 -7.07 26.66
CA ALA A 21 -45.23 -6.81 25.37
C ALA A 21 -43.74 -7.23 25.36
N ASN A 22 -43.25 -7.94 26.38
CA ASN A 22 -42.11 -8.84 26.22
C ASN A 22 -42.58 -10.13 25.54
N GLY A 23 -43.12 -9.96 24.33
CA GLY A 23 -43.21 -11.07 23.38
C GLY A 23 -41.80 -11.64 23.23
N LEU A 24 -41.71 -12.96 23.24
CA LEU A 24 -40.51 -13.71 22.90
C LEU A 24 -39.96 -13.21 21.54
N LEU A 25 -39.11 -12.20 21.56
CA LEU A 25 -38.07 -12.06 20.56
C LEU A 25 -36.99 -13.06 20.97
N SER A 26 -37.10 -14.24 20.39
CA SER A 26 -35.99 -15.18 20.27
C SER A 26 -34.71 -14.39 19.97
N ALA A 27 -33.61 -14.70 20.68
CA ALA A 27 -32.27 -14.17 20.42
C ALA A 27 -31.72 -14.66 19.07
N LYS A 28 -32.41 -14.29 17.99
CA LYS A 28 -32.08 -14.54 16.59
C LYS A 28 -32.13 -13.18 15.90
N GLY A 29 -31.01 -12.46 15.93
CA GLY A 29 -30.89 -11.20 15.21
C GLY A 29 -29.66 -10.38 15.55
N VAL A 30 -29.01 -10.61 16.69
CA VAL A 30 -27.79 -9.88 17.05
C VAL A 30 -26.59 -10.52 16.36
N ASN A 31 -26.00 -9.80 15.41
CA ASN A 31 -24.77 -10.22 14.75
C ASN A 31 -23.60 -10.07 15.75
N TYR A 32 -23.01 -11.20 16.16
CA TYR A 32 -21.92 -11.22 17.13
C TYR A 32 -20.64 -10.56 16.60
N GLU A 33 -20.47 -10.48 15.26
CA GLU A 33 -19.35 -9.80 14.64
C GLU A 33 -19.49 -8.29 14.73
N VAL A 34 -20.71 -7.77 14.56
CA VAL A 34 -21.06 -6.35 14.81
C VAL A 34 -20.72 -5.99 16.26
N GLN A 35 -21.19 -6.78 17.24
CA GLN A 35 -20.90 -6.51 18.65
C GLN A 35 -19.40 -6.55 18.97
N ALA A 36 -18.68 -7.52 18.40
CA ALA A 36 -17.24 -7.66 18.61
C ALA A 36 -16.48 -6.46 18.03
N LEU A 37 -16.81 -6.03 16.82
CA LEU A 37 -16.19 -4.88 16.19
C LEU A 37 -16.59 -3.57 16.89
N MET A 38 -17.84 -3.40 17.34
CA MET A 38 -18.21 -2.26 18.15
C MET A 38 -17.43 -2.22 19.47
N GLY A 39 -17.17 -3.37 20.10
CA GLY A 39 -16.27 -3.44 21.27
C GLY A 39 -14.85 -2.94 20.96
N VAL A 40 -14.32 -3.26 19.78
CA VAL A 40 -13.03 -2.73 19.28
C VAL A 40 -13.12 -1.22 19.06
N LYS A 41 -14.15 -0.72 18.36
CA LYS A 41 -14.36 0.72 18.11
C LYS A 41 -14.43 1.52 19.41
N HIS A 42 -15.19 1.06 20.40
CA HIS A 42 -15.31 1.76 21.68
C HIS A 42 -14.01 1.80 22.50
N SER A 43 -13.09 0.86 22.28
CA SER A 43 -11.79 0.82 22.97
C SER A 43 -10.72 1.66 22.26
N LEU A 44 -10.99 2.08 21.02
CA LEU A 44 -10.11 2.91 20.22
C LEU A 44 -10.58 4.36 20.22
N HIS A 45 -9.62 5.27 20.25
CA HIS A 45 -9.85 6.68 20.02
C HIS A 45 -9.47 7.01 18.58
N ASP A 46 -10.45 7.45 17.81
CA ASP A 46 -10.36 7.70 16.38
C ASP A 46 -10.43 9.21 16.06
N PRO A 47 -9.29 9.89 15.96
CA PRO A 47 -9.25 11.33 15.75
C PRO A 47 -9.69 11.76 14.33
N HIS A 48 -9.77 10.82 13.40
CA HIS A 48 -10.01 11.10 11.98
C HIS A 48 -11.35 10.54 11.47
N GLY A 49 -12.15 9.92 12.34
CA GLY A 49 -13.45 9.35 11.98
C GLY A 49 -13.35 8.18 10.99
N VAL A 50 -12.23 7.47 10.95
CA VAL A 50 -12.01 6.35 10.02
C VAL A 50 -13.00 5.20 10.28
N LEU A 51 -13.47 5.05 11.52
CA LEU A 51 -14.46 4.06 11.97
C LEU A 51 -15.87 4.66 12.03
N GLU A 52 -16.12 5.84 11.42
CA GLU A 52 -17.40 6.55 11.52
C GLU A 52 -18.57 5.70 11.01
N ASN A 53 -18.40 4.96 9.91
CA ASN A 53 -19.46 4.13 9.33
C ASN A 53 -19.70 2.79 10.02
N TRP A 54 -19.04 2.51 11.15
CA TRP A 54 -19.32 1.33 11.97
C TRP A 54 -20.56 1.61 12.83
N ASP A 55 -21.63 0.87 12.57
CA ASP A 55 -22.95 1.14 13.12
C ASP A 55 -23.42 -0.04 13.99
N GLU A 56 -23.74 0.23 15.26
CA GLU A 56 -24.19 -0.81 16.20
C GLU A 56 -25.52 -1.43 15.80
N ASP A 57 -26.34 -0.70 15.04
CA ASP A 57 -27.64 -1.14 14.55
C ASP A 57 -27.57 -1.88 13.20
N ALA A 58 -26.37 -2.04 12.62
CA ALA A 58 -26.20 -2.73 11.35
C ALA A 58 -26.48 -4.23 11.45
N VAL A 59 -27.09 -4.79 10.40
CA VAL A 59 -27.38 -6.23 10.29
C VAL A 59 -26.09 -7.05 10.11
N ASP A 60 -25.10 -6.47 9.41
CA ASP A 60 -23.78 -7.05 9.22
C ASP A 60 -22.70 -5.96 9.11
N PRO A 61 -21.44 -6.30 9.44
CA PRO A 61 -20.33 -5.35 9.42
C PRO A 61 -19.58 -5.31 8.07
N CYS A 62 -20.04 -6.01 7.03
CA CYS A 62 -19.26 -6.20 5.80
C CYS A 62 -19.23 -4.99 4.87
N SER A 63 -20.09 -4.00 5.14
CA SER A 63 -20.06 -2.68 4.49
C SER A 63 -19.19 -1.66 5.22
N TRP A 64 -18.66 -2.01 6.40
CA TRP A 64 -17.87 -1.09 7.23
C TRP A 64 -16.48 -0.85 6.64
N THR A 65 -15.97 0.36 6.79
CA THR A 65 -14.60 0.67 6.39
C THR A 65 -13.64 -0.23 7.17
N MET A 66 -12.55 -0.65 6.52
CA MET A 66 -11.47 -1.41 7.17
C MET A 66 -11.86 -2.81 7.67
N VAL A 67 -13.07 -3.28 7.38
CA VAL A 67 -13.53 -4.65 7.59
C VAL A 67 -13.56 -5.39 6.26
N THR A 68 -13.04 -6.62 6.22
CA THR A 68 -13.09 -7.51 5.05
C THR A 68 -13.90 -8.74 5.40
N CYS A 69 -14.88 -9.07 4.56
CA CYS A 69 -15.71 -10.26 4.72
C CYS A 69 -15.46 -11.31 3.63
N SER A 70 -15.75 -12.57 3.96
CA SER A 70 -15.83 -13.67 3.00
C SER A 70 -17.11 -13.57 2.14
N PRO A 71 -17.21 -14.34 1.05
CA PRO A 71 -18.45 -14.44 0.27
C PRO A 71 -19.68 -14.84 1.09
N GLU A 72 -19.47 -15.56 2.20
CA GLU A 72 -20.51 -15.96 3.16
C GLU A 72 -20.84 -14.87 4.19
N SER A 73 -20.37 -13.63 3.98
CA SER A 73 -20.60 -12.47 4.87
C SER A 73 -20.05 -12.66 6.29
N LEU A 74 -18.94 -13.39 6.42
CA LEU A 74 -18.22 -13.56 7.70
C LEU A 74 -17.00 -12.67 7.72
N VAL A 75 -16.70 -12.04 8.86
CA VAL A 75 -15.53 -11.16 9.01
C VAL A 75 -14.25 -12.01 8.98
N ILE A 76 -13.43 -11.79 7.95
CA ILE A 76 -12.15 -12.47 7.75
C ILE A 76 -10.94 -11.54 7.85
N GLY A 77 -11.14 -10.22 7.78
CA GLY A 77 -10.06 -9.26 7.87
C GLY A 77 -10.44 -8.01 8.67
N LEU A 78 -9.53 -7.57 9.53
CA LEU A 78 -9.59 -6.27 10.20
C LEU A 78 -8.31 -5.51 9.87
N GLY A 79 -8.40 -4.49 9.02
CA GLY A 79 -7.24 -3.79 8.47
C GLY A 79 -7.29 -2.30 8.69
N ILE A 80 -6.77 -1.82 9.83
CA ILE A 80 -6.77 -0.41 10.20
C ILE A 80 -5.33 0.15 10.39
N PRO A 81 -4.42 0.01 9.41
CA PRO A 81 -3.05 0.49 9.57
C PRO A 81 -2.94 2.01 9.35
N SER A 82 -2.01 2.66 10.05
CA SER A 82 -1.60 4.06 9.78
C SER A 82 -2.72 5.10 9.87
N GLN A 83 -3.64 4.92 10.83
CA GLN A 83 -4.81 5.79 11.01
C GLN A 83 -4.68 6.70 12.25
N ASN A 84 -3.49 6.75 12.87
CA ASN A 84 -3.24 7.51 14.09
C ASN A 84 -4.20 7.17 15.25
N LEU A 85 -4.71 5.93 15.27
CA LEU A 85 -5.63 5.48 16.31
C LEU A 85 -4.90 5.34 17.64
N SER A 86 -5.52 5.79 18.72
CA SER A 86 -5.03 5.59 20.08
C SER A 86 -6.02 4.77 20.92
N GLY A 87 -5.76 4.56 22.21
CA GLY A 87 -6.59 3.71 23.07
C GLY A 87 -6.01 2.32 23.27
N THR A 88 -6.85 1.31 23.42
CA THR A 88 -6.44 -0.09 23.67
C THR A 88 -7.13 -1.06 22.72
N LEU A 89 -6.51 -2.22 22.48
CA LEU A 89 -7.14 -3.28 21.69
C LEU A 89 -8.12 -4.06 22.57
N SER A 90 -9.40 -4.07 22.18
CA SER A 90 -10.46 -4.75 22.94
C SER A 90 -10.32 -6.28 22.92
N PRO A 91 -10.52 -6.98 24.05
CA PRO A 91 -10.63 -8.45 24.10
C PRO A 91 -11.73 -9.02 23.20
N SER A 92 -12.74 -8.22 22.87
CA SER A 92 -13.85 -8.59 22.00
C SER A 92 -13.41 -9.05 20.60
N ILE A 93 -12.22 -8.65 20.14
CA ILE A 93 -11.62 -9.15 18.88
C ILE A 93 -11.55 -10.68 18.83
N GLY A 94 -11.39 -11.35 19.98
CA GLY A 94 -11.36 -12.82 20.07
C GLY A 94 -12.68 -13.51 19.75
N ASN A 95 -13.78 -12.77 19.61
CA ASN A 95 -15.08 -13.32 19.18
C ASN A 95 -15.20 -13.43 17.65
N LEU A 96 -14.33 -12.77 16.88
CA LEU A 96 -14.31 -12.82 15.41
C LEU A 96 -13.57 -14.05 14.89
N THR A 97 -14.06 -15.25 15.24
CA THR A 97 -13.35 -16.54 15.04
C THR A 97 -13.02 -16.90 13.58
N ASN A 98 -13.60 -16.18 12.61
CA ASN A 98 -13.30 -16.33 11.18
C ASN A 98 -12.14 -15.45 10.69
N LEU A 99 -11.59 -14.57 11.53
CA LEU A 99 -10.47 -13.71 11.18
C LEU A 99 -9.27 -14.51 10.68
N GLN A 100 -8.80 -14.11 9.51
CA GLN A 100 -7.59 -14.59 8.84
C GLN A 100 -6.50 -13.51 8.88
N ILE A 101 -6.88 -12.23 8.87
CA ILE A 101 -5.95 -11.10 8.77
C ILE A 101 -6.30 -10.04 9.82
N VAL A 102 -5.33 -9.65 10.64
CA VAL A 102 -5.41 -8.50 11.55
C VAL A 102 -4.20 -7.60 11.31
N LEU A 103 -4.45 -6.37 10.85
CA LEU A 103 -3.44 -5.35 10.53
C LEU A 103 -3.77 -4.07 11.30
N LEU A 104 -3.03 -3.81 12.38
CA LEU A 104 -3.19 -2.62 13.23
C LEU A 104 -1.91 -1.79 13.33
N GLN A 105 -0.95 -2.03 12.44
CA GLN A 105 0.37 -1.42 12.49
C GLN A 105 0.38 0.10 12.24
N ASN A 106 1.41 0.77 12.76
CA ASN A 106 1.63 2.21 12.63
C ASN A 106 0.48 3.04 13.23
N ASN A 107 0.01 2.67 14.42
CA ASN A 107 -0.94 3.47 15.18
C ASN A 107 -0.33 3.86 16.52
N ASN A 108 -1.11 4.53 17.36
CA ASN A 108 -0.75 4.94 18.71
C ASN A 108 -1.47 4.08 19.77
N ILE A 109 -1.73 2.80 19.47
CA ILE A 109 -2.47 1.88 20.35
C ILE A 109 -1.57 1.48 21.53
N THR A 110 -2.15 1.46 22.72
CA THR A 110 -1.48 1.21 24.00
C THR A 110 -2.09 0.00 24.72
N GLY A 111 -1.53 -0.36 25.87
CA GLY A 111 -2.04 -1.43 26.73
C GLY A 111 -1.56 -2.82 26.31
N PRO A 112 -2.04 -3.89 26.97
CA PRO A 112 -1.64 -5.25 26.68
C PRO A 112 -2.27 -5.79 25.40
N ILE A 113 -1.59 -6.75 24.76
CA ILE A 113 -2.20 -7.58 23.71
C ILE A 113 -3.23 -8.51 24.39
N PRO A 114 -4.51 -8.50 23.99
CA PRO A 114 -5.52 -9.37 24.60
C PRO A 114 -5.21 -10.85 24.38
N ALA A 115 -5.31 -11.66 25.44
CA ALA A 115 -5.06 -13.09 25.36
C ALA A 115 -6.11 -13.82 24.49
N GLU A 116 -7.29 -13.23 24.33
CA GLU A 116 -8.42 -13.70 23.55
C GLU A 116 -8.10 -13.80 22.06
N ILE A 117 -7.09 -13.09 21.55
CA ILE A 117 -6.58 -13.27 20.18
C ILE A 117 -6.19 -14.73 19.94
N GLY A 118 -5.74 -15.46 20.98
CA GLY A 118 -5.44 -16.89 20.90
C GLY A 118 -6.62 -17.79 20.51
N ARG A 119 -7.87 -17.29 20.49
CA ARG A 119 -9.07 -18.01 20.02
C ARG A 119 -9.21 -18.00 18.50
N LEU A 120 -8.48 -17.14 17.79
CA LEU A 120 -8.61 -16.91 16.35
C LEU A 120 -7.85 -17.97 15.53
N THR A 121 -8.25 -19.24 15.62
CA THR A 121 -7.47 -20.37 15.08
C THR A 121 -7.27 -20.34 13.55
N LYS A 122 -8.06 -19.57 12.80
CA LYS A 122 -7.93 -19.34 11.36
C LYS A 122 -6.98 -18.19 10.99
N LEU A 123 -6.45 -17.46 11.99
CA LEU A 123 -5.61 -16.29 11.77
C LEU A 123 -4.30 -16.69 11.09
N GLN A 124 -4.00 -16.05 9.96
CA GLN A 124 -2.82 -16.27 9.14
C GLN A 124 -1.81 -15.13 9.28
N THR A 125 -2.31 -13.90 9.41
CA THR A 125 -1.49 -12.68 9.51
C THR A 125 -1.93 -11.85 10.71
N LEU A 126 -0.97 -11.53 11.59
CA LEU A 126 -1.16 -10.65 12.74
C LEU A 126 -0.02 -9.63 12.79
N ASP A 127 -0.33 -8.38 12.47
CA ASP A 127 0.62 -7.27 12.51
C ASP A 127 0.14 -6.18 13.48
N LEU A 128 0.88 -6.05 14.59
CA LEU A 128 0.68 -5.02 15.62
C LEU A 128 1.92 -4.10 15.71
N SER A 129 2.81 -4.13 14.72
CA SER A 129 4.08 -3.42 14.77
C SER A 129 3.90 -1.90 14.79
N ASN A 130 4.91 -1.17 15.29
CA ASN A 130 4.92 0.28 15.36
C ASN A 130 3.69 0.84 16.10
N ASN A 131 3.54 0.42 17.35
CA ASN A 131 2.51 0.88 18.29
C ASN A 131 3.16 1.09 19.67
N PHE A 132 2.34 1.28 20.70
CA PHE A 132 2.78 1.40 22.10
C PHE A 132 2.22 0.26 22.96
N PHE A 133 2.07 -0.95 22.40
CA PHE A 133 1.64 -2.11 23.19
C PHE A 133 2.65 -2.40 24.31
N THR A 134 2.14 -2.74 25.49
CA THR A 134 2.90 -2.97 26.73
C THR A 134 2.58 -4.35 27.32
N GLY A 135 3.33 -4.79 28.33
CA GLY A 135 3.06 -6.07 28.99
C GLY A 135 3.60 -7.28 28.22
N GLU A 136 3.22 -8.48 28.64
CA GLU A 136 3.77 -9.72 28.10
C GLU A 136 3.09 -10.15 26.79
N ILE A 137 3.82 -10.87 25.95
CA ILE A 137 3.23 -11.55 24.79
C ILE A 137 2.39 -12.74 25.32
N PRO A 138 1.06 -12.78 25.08
CA PRO A 138 0.21 -13.82 25.64
C PRO A 138 0.61 -15.22 25.15
N SER A 139 0.77 -16.15 26.08
CA SER A 139 1.11 -17.55 25.76
C SER A 139 0.03 -18.23 24.90
N SER A 140 -1.21 -17.74 24.96
CA SER A 140 -2.35 -18.19 24.15
C SER A 140 -2.14 -18.01 22.65
N LEU A 141 -1.24 -17.13 22.20
CA LEU A 141 -0.89 -16.98 20.79
C LEU A 141 -0.27 -18.26 20.19
N GLY A 142 0.31 -19.13 21.03
CA GLY A 142 0.77 -20.45 20.60
C GLY A 142 -0.34 -21.40 20.12
N HIS A 143 -1.62 -21.07 20.36
CA HIS A 143 -2.76 -21.83 19.84
C HIS A 143 -3.08 -21.51 18.36
N LEU A 144 -2.49 -20.46 17.79
CA LEU A 144 -2.77 -19.99 16.43
C LEU A 144 -2.03 -20.82 15.38
N ARG A 145 -2.45 -22.08 15.20
CA ARG A 145 -1.76 -23.06 14.36
C ARG A 145 -1.69 -22.68 12.87
N SER A 146 -2.58 -21.82 12.39
CA SER A 146 -2.60 -21.31 11.01
C SER A 146 -1.78 -20.03 10.78
N LEU A 147 -1.17 -19.48 11.83
CA LEU A 147 -0.48 -18.20 11.74
C LEU A 147 0.86 -18.36 11.01
N GLN A 148 1.01 -17.57 9.94
CA GLN A 148 2.19 -17.57 9.08
C GLN A 148 3.03 -16.31 9.27
N TYR A 149 2.40 -15.19 9.63
CA TYR A 149 3.06 -13.90 9.74
C TYR A 149 2.72 -13.23 11.06
N MET A 150 3.73 -13.01 11.91
CA MET A 150 3.61 -12.31 13.19
C MET A 150 4.62 -11.17 13.29
N ARG A 151 4.13 -9.93 13.41
CA ARG A 151 4.96 -8.73 13.60
C ARG A 151 4.51 -7.94 14.81
N PHE A 152 5.35 -7.88 15.84
CA PHE A 152 5.15 -7.03 17.01
C PHE A 152 6.29 -6.04 17.23
N ASN A 153 7.17 -5.87 16.24
CA ASN A 153 8.34 -5.00 16.38
C ASN A 153 7.95 -3.53 16.64
N ASN A 154 8.86 -2.76 17.23
CA ASN A 154 8.67 -1.35 17.58
C ASN A 154 7.44 -1.16 18.51
N ASN A 155 7.47 -1.81 19.67
CA ASN A 155 6.48 -1.68 20.74
C ASN A 155 7.20 -1.62 22.10
N SER A 156 6.44 -1.57 23.20
CA SER A 156 6.96 -1.60 24.57
C SER A 156 6.66 -2.93 25.28
N LEU A 157 6.58 -4.04 24.53
CA LEU A 157 6.30 -5.36 25.09
C LEU A 157 7.47 -5.84 25.95
N SER A 158 7.16 -6.51 27.06
CA SER A 158 8.12 -6.92 28.08
C SER A 158 7.93 -8.39 28.49
N GLY A 159 8.76 -8.90 29.39
CA GLY A 159 8.65 -10.28 29.89
C GLY A 159 9.47 -11.28 29.08
N ALA A 160 9.25 -12.57 29.33
CA ALA A 160 9.99 -13.64 28.69
C ALA A 160 9.47 -13.96 27.29
N PHE A 161 10.35 -14.47 26.40
CA PHE A 161 9.89 -15.05 25.14
C PHE A 161 8.94 -16.23 25.41
N PRO A 162 7.69 -16.20 24.89
CA PRO A 162 6.74 -17.29 25.13
C PRO A 162 7.21 -18.55 24.37
N THR A 163 7.54 -19.60 25.13
CA THR A 163 7.96 -20.90 24.58
C THR A 163 6.87 -21.55 23.72
N SER A 164 5.61 -21.19 23.93
CA SER A 164 4.48 -21.63 23.12
C SER A 164 4.52 -21.14 21.66
N LEU A 165 5.26 -20.06 21.34
CA LEU A 165 5.45 -19.64 19.95
C LEU A 165 6.45 -20.55 19.20
N ALA A 166 7.31 -21.29 19.92
CA ALA A 166 8.27 -22.22 19.32
C ALA A 166 7.62 -23.46 18.70
N SER A 167 6.42 -23.83 19.16
CA SER A 167 5.66 -24.97 18.65
C SER A 167 4.80 -24.65 17.41
N MET A 168 4.83 -23.41 16.91
CA MET A 168 4.07 -22.98 15.74
C MET A 168 4.80 -23.36 14.45
N THR A 169 4.38 -24.46 13.82
CA THR A 169 5.07 -25.04 12.64
C THR A 169 4.77 -24.32 11.33
N GLN A 170 3.67 -23.56 11.24
CA GLN A 170 3.27 -22.82 10.03
C GLN A 170 3.80 -21.38 10.01
N LEU A 171 4.43 -20.91 11.08
CA LEU A 171 4.97 -19.56 11.16
C LEU A 171 6.11 -19.43 10.14
N ILE A 172 6.00 -18.51 9.19
CA ILE A 172 7.00 -18.26 8.14
C ILE A 172 7.90 -17.10 8.56
N PHE A 173 7.30 -16.07 9.18
CA PHE A 173 7.97 -14.84 9.55
C PHE A 173 7.58 -14.40 10.96
N LEU A 174 8.59 -14.07 11.75
CA LEU A 174 8.43 -13.56 13.11
C LEU A 174 9.39 -12.37 13.33
N ASP A 175 8.82 -11.22 13.67
CA ASP A 175 9.58 -10.03 14.03
C ASP A 175 9.10 -9.46 15.37
N LEU A 176 9.95 -9.61 16.39
CA LEU A 176 9.71 -9.07 17.73
C LEU A 176 10.78 -8.02 18.10
N SER A 177 11.57 -7.55 17.13
CA SER A 177 12.65 -6.58 17.35
C SER A 177 12.16 -5.27 17.96
N TYR A 178 13.05 -4.52 18.60
CA TYR A 178 12.70 -3.23 19.23
C TYR A 178 11.51 -3.33 20.22
N ASN A 179 11.62 -4.28 21.16
CA ASN A 179 10.77 -4.43 22.34
C ASN A 179 11.65 -4.63 23.58
N ASN A 180 11.07 -4.65 24.77
CA ASN A 180 11.75 -4.87 26.05
C ASN A 180 11.69 -6.34 26.51
N LEU A 181 11.78 -7.28 25.56
CA LEU A 181 11.73 -8.72 25.83
C LEU A 181 13.04 -9.21 26.47
N SER A 182 12.92 -10.19 27.36
CA SER A 182 14.02 -10.75 28.15
C SER A 182 13.98 -12.28 28.15
N GLY A 183 15.01 -12.92 28.70
CA GLY A 183 15.09 -14.37 28.79
C GLY A 183 15.61 -15.07 27.53
N PRO A 184 15.77 -16.41 27.58
CA PRO A 184 16.36 -17.17 26.48
C PRO A 184 15.42 -17.19 25.28
N VAL A 185 15.96 -16.94 24.10
CA VAL A 185 15.26 -17.07 22.83
C VAL A 185 15.04 -18.55 22.51
N PRO A 186 13.79 -19.04 22.41
CA PRO A 186 13.50 -20.40 21.97
C PRO A 186 14.01 -20.65 20.55
N ARG A 187 14.36 -21.89 20.21
CA ARG A 187 14.57 -22.27 18.79
C ARG A 187 13.22 -22.33 18.10
N PHE A 188 12.96 -21.38 17.21
CA PHE A 188 11.73 -21.32 16.43
C PHE A 188 11.89 -22.01 15.06
N SER A 189 10.79 -22.50 14.47
CA SER A 189 10.79 -23.21 13.18
C SER A 189 10.53 -22.34 11.92
N ALA A 190 10.18 -21.06 12.10
CA ALA A 190 10.03 -20.10 11.01
C ALA A 190 11.29 -19.90 10.14
N LYS A 191 11.09 -19.37 8.93
CA LYS A 191 12.15 -19.23 7.92
C LYS A 191 12.94 -17.94 8.08
N THR A 192 12.36 -16.92 8.73
CA THR A 192 12.99 -15.62 8.94
C THR A 192 12.61 -15.08 10.31
N PHE A 193 13.64 -14.68 11.09
CA PHE A 193 13.51 -14.20 12.45
C PHE A 193 14.35 -12.96 12.68
N ASN A 194 13.73 -11.90 13.17
CA ASN A 194 14.42 -10.72 13.68
C ASN A 194 14.18 -10.58 15.17
N LEU A 195 15.25 -10.77 15.94
CA LEU A 195 15.30 -10.49 17.37
C LEU A 195 16.50 -9.58 17.59
N THR A 196 16.28 -8.46 18.27
CA THR A 196 17.36 -7.62 18.78
C THR A 196 17.41 -7.82 20.29
N PRO A 197 18.22 -8.77 20.82
CA PRO A 197 18.37 -8.93 22.25
C PRO A 197 19.08 -7.70 22.83
N ILE A 198 18.60 -7.22 23.98
CA ILE A 198 19.40 -6.34 24.83
C ILE A 198 20.64 -7.14 25.28
N PRO A 199 21.87 -6.60 25.19
CA PRO A 199 23.07 -7.31 25.63
C PRO A 199 22.96 -7.68 27.11
N LEU A 200 23.00 -8.98 27.41
CA LEU A 200 23.18 -9.47 28.77
C LEU A 200 24.62 -9.14 29.21
N ALA A 201 24.75 -8.23 30.18
CA ALA A 201 26.01 -8.02 30.86
C ALA A 201 26.40 -9.30 31.64
N PRO A 202 27.66 -9.77 31.57
CA PRO A 202 28.06 -11.00 32.22
C PRO A 202 28.13 -10.85 33.74
N SER A 203 27.57 -11.84 34.43
CA SER A 203 27.73 -12.09 35.85
C SER A 203 29.21 -12.30 36.21
N ALA A 204 29.75 -11.47 37.09
CA ALA A 204 31.03 -11.72 37.77
C ALA A 204 30.77 -12.03 39.26
N ALA A 205 31.26 -13.19 39.67
CA ALA A 205 31.24 -13.68 41.03
C ALA A 205 32.08 -12.82 41.99
N SER A 206 31.65 -12.81 43.25
CA SER A 206 32.37 -12.30 44.42
C SER A 206 33.72 -12.99 44.65
N PRO A 207 34.67 -12.34 45.35
CA PRO A 207 34.93 -12.78 46.73
C PRO A 207 35.06 -11.60 47.73
N GLY A 208 34.67 -11.86 48.99
CA GLY A 208 34.63 -10.86 50.05
C GLY A 208 35.96 -10.56 50.74
N ARG A 209 36.01 -9.50 51.57
CA ARG A 209 35.89 -9.54 53.05
C ARG A 209 36.09 -8.15 53.69
N THR A 210 35.44 -7.98 54.86
CA THR A 210 35.72 -7.10 56.03
C THR A 210 35.16 -5.66 56.14
N ARG A 211 34.18 -5.52 57.08
CA ARG A 211 33.82 -4.50 58.13
C ARG A 211 34.59 -3.15 58.15
N SER A 212 34.06 -1.97 58.55
CA SER A 212 33.03 -1.59 59.54
C SER A 212 32.58 -0.10 59.48
N HIS A 213 31.34 0.20 59.92
CA HIS A 213 30.80 1.40 60.62
C HIS A 213 31.23 2.86 60.30
N LYS A 214 30.28 3.74 59.91
CA LYS A 214 29.57 4.75 60.76
C LYS A 214 28.68 5.70 59.94
N LEU A 215 27.67 6.26 60.61
CA LEU A 215 26.55 7.07 60.13
C LEU A 215 26.88 8.54 59.74
N SER A 216 25.97 9.09 58.91
CA SER A 216 25.46 10.47 58.80
C SER A 216 26.35 11.57 58.23
N LEU A 217 25.90 12.24 57.15
CA LEU A 217 25.15 13.52 57.24
C LEU A 217 24.75 14.01 55.83
N VAL A 218 23.45 14.03 55.56
CA VAL A 218 22.84 14.75 54.43
C VAL A 218 22.72 16.21 54.83
N PHE A 219 23.16 17.14 53.99
CA PHE A 219 22.47 18.39 53.60
C PHE A 219 23.42 19.20 52.71
N GLY A 220 23.11 19.32 51.41
CA GLY A 220 23.89 20.14 50.47
C GLY A 220 24.01 19.63 49.03
N LEU A 221 23.46 18.44 48.71
CA LEU A 221 23.59 17.83 47.37
C LEU A 221 22.25 17.60 46.64
N SER A 222 21.12 18.11 47.16
CA SER A 222 19.82 17.95 46.49
C SER A 222 19.52 19.07 45.50
N VAL A 223 19.93 20.31 45.78
CA VAL A 223 19.61 21.45 44.89
C VAL A 223 20.54 21.49 43.68
N GLY A 224 21.82 21.17 43.84
CA GLY A 224 22.79 21.12 42.73
C GLY A 224 22.46 20.01 41.72
N CYS A 225 22.06 18.82 42.21
CA CYS A 225 21.68 17.69 41.35
C CYS A 225 20.37 17.95 40.60
N VAL A 226 19.37 18.57 41.25
CA VAL A 226 18.11 18.93 40.56
C VAL A 226 18.37 20.01 39.50
N SER A 227 19.23 20.99 39.79
CA SER A 227 19.62 22.02 38.82
C SER A 227 20.34 21.42 37.61
N LEU A 228 21.27 20.49 37.84
CA LEU A 228 21.98 19.77 36.77
C LEU A 228 21.05 18.88 35.95
N VAL A 229 20.09 18.20 36.58
CA VAL A 229 19.10 17.38 35.86
C VAL A 229 18.17 18.25 35.03
N ILE A 230 17.73 19.41 35.53
CA ILE A 230 16.92 20.36 34.75
C ILE A 230 17.73 20.95 33.60
N LEU A 231 19.02 21.24 33.79
CA LEU A 231 19.88 21.78 32.75
C LEU A 231 20.19 20.73 31.67
N VAL A 232 20.45 19.48 32.06
CA VAL A 232 20.61 18.35 31.13
C VAL A 232 19.31 18.02 30.42
N PHE A 233 18.17 18.06 31.11
CA PHE A 233 16.86 17.86 30.50
C PHE A 233 16.49 19.02 29.58
N GLY A 234 16.82 20.25 29.94
CA GLY A 234 16.65 21.45 29.12
C GLY A 234 17.55 21.42 27.87
N LEU A 235 18.80 20.97 28.01
CA LEU A 235 19.71 20.74 26.88
C LEU A 235 19.26 19.55 26.03
N PHE A 236 18.68 18.51 26.63
CA PHE A 236 18.11 17.37 25.93
C PHE A 236 16.83 17.75 25.20
N LEU A 237 15.97 18.59 25.79
CA LEU A 237 14.78 19.13 25.13
C LEU A 237 15.18 20.15 24.05
N TRP A 238 16.17 21.00 24.29
CA TRP A 238 16.70 21.92 23.28
C TRP A 238 17.41 21.17 22.16
N TRP A 239 18.13 20.09 22.45
CA TRP A 239 18.74 19.21 21.46
C TRP A 239 17.69 18.38 20.73
N ARG A 240 16.67 17.87 21.41
CA ARG A 240 15.51 17.18 20.81
C ARG A 240 14.66 18.15 20.01
N GLN A 241 14.59 19.43 20.38
CA GLN A 241 13.89 20.48 19.65
C GLN A 241 14.72 20.97 18.47
N ARG A 242 16.05 21.09 18.58
CA ARG A 242 16.96 21.32 17.44
C ARG A 242 17.01 20.13 16.48
N ARG A 243 16.94 18.90 17.00
CA ARG A 243 16.97 17.65 16.22
C ARG A 243 15.59 17.35 15.63
N ASN A 244 14.49 17.68 16.31
CA ASN A 244 13.17 17.78 15.67
C ASN A 244 13.16 18.93 14.67
N GLN A 245 13.79 20.08 14.89
CA GLN A 245 13.89 21.12 13.86
C GLN A 245 14.77 20.70 12.66
N GLN A 246 15.61 19.67 12.80
CA GLN A 246 16.37 19.06 11.69
C GLN A 246 15.72 17.81 11.08
N MET A 247 14.71 17.22 11.73
CA MET A 247 13.93 16.05 11.25
C MET A 247 12.45 16.38 11.00
N PHE A 248 12.10 17.66 11.04
CA PHE A 248 10.77 18.20 10.82
C PHE A 248 10.97 19.40 9.89
N PHE A 249 11.29 19.09 8.62
CA PHE A 249 10.96 19.96 7.50
C PHE A 249 9.44 19.86 7.31
N ASP A 250 8.69 20.34 8.31
CA ASP A 250 7.23 20.45 8.25
C ASP A 250 6.90 21.88 7.86
N VAL A 251 6.27 21.94 6.70
CA VAL A 251 5.45 23.03 6.21
C VAL A 251 4.37 23.33 7.25
N LYS A 252 4.73 24.12 8.27
CA LYS A 252 3.74 24.89 9.02
C LYS A 252 3.72 26.30 8.49
N GLU A 253 2.66 26.58 7.74
CA GLU A 253 2.20 27.90 7.36
C GLU A 253 2.47 28.93 8.46
N ARG A 254 3.41 29.83 8.19
CA ARG A 254 3.34 31.23 8.60
C ARG A 254 4.14 32.07 7.60
N HIS A 255 3.36 32.73 6.75
CA HIS A 255 3.65 33.95 6.00
C HIS A 255 4.66 33.86 4.86
N HIS A 256 4.09 33.91 3.64
CA HIS A 256 4.61 34.65 2.48
C HIS A 256 6.14 34.75 2.37
N GLU A 257 6.78 33.65 2.04
CA GLU A 257 8.05 33.70 1.31
C GLU A 257 7.98 32.71 0.15
N GLU A 258 8.30 33.21 -1.03
CA GLU A 258 8.30 32.50 -2.30
C GLU A 258 9.16 31.25 -2.19
N VAL A 259 8.54 30.06 -2.22
CA VAL A 259 9.26 28.83 -2.48
C VAL A 259 9.81 28.93 -3.89
N SER A 260 11.13 29.07 -4.02
CA SER A 260 11.88 29.13 -5.28
C SER A 260 11.82 27.79 -6.03
N LEU A 261 10.64 27.44 -6.53
CA LEU A 261 10.30 26.24 -7.31
C LEU A 261 10.81 26.32 -8.76
N GLY A 262 12.10 26.65 -8.97
CA GLY A 262 12.68 26.78 -10.32
C GLY A 262 11.86 27.67 -11.28
N ASN A 263 12.04 27.49 -12.59
CA ASN A 263 11.33 28.25 -13.64
C ASN A 263 9.84 27.86 -13.82
N LEU A 264 9.18 27.23 -12.83
CA LEU A 264 7.77 26.84 -12.96
C LEU A 264 6.86 28.07 -12.94
N ARG A 265 6.02 28.22 -13.98
CA ARG A 265 5.13 29.36 -14.10
C ARG A 265 3.91 29.20 -13.19
N ARG A 266 3.64 30.17 -12.33
CA ARG A 266 2.36 30.25 -11.61
C ARG A 266 1.31 30.91 -12.51
N PHE A 267 0.30 30.15 -12.92
CA PHE A 267 -0.80 30.62 -13.75
C PHE A 267 -1.92 31.21 -12.89
N GLN A 268 -2.59 32.23 -13.40
CA GLN A 268 -3.84 32.70 -12.82
C GLN A 268 -5.00 31.78 -13.25
N PHE A 269 -5.96 31.53 -12.35
CA PHE A 269 -7.12 30.69 -12.69
C PHE A 269 -7.88 31.21 -13.90
N ARG A 270 -8.08 32.53 -13.99
CA ARG A 270 -8.77 33.18 -15.11
C ARG A 270 -8.04 32.95 -16.44
N GLU A 271 -6.71 32.91 -16.43
CA GLU A 271 -5.91 32.63 -17.63
C GLU A 271 -6.20 31.23 -18.16
N LEU A 272 -6.16 30.22 -17.28
CA LEU A 272 -6.44 28.83 -17.65
C LEU A 272 -7.92 28.61 -18.01
N GLN A 273 -8.82 29.33 -17.35
CA GLN A 273 -10.25 29.34 -17.67
C GLN A 273 -10.49 29.85 -19.09
N VAL A 274 -9.84 30.94 -19.51
CA VAL A 274 -9.93 31.45 -20.89
C VAL A 274 -9.29 30.46 -21.86
N ALA A 275 -8.09 29.96 -21.56
CA ALA A 275 -7.35 29.04 -22.43
C ALA A 275 -8.12 27.74 -22.72
N THR A 276 -8.92 27.26 -21.76
CA THR A 276 -9.72 26.02 -21.87
C THR A 276 -11.16 26.25 -22.32
N HIS A 277 -11.53 27.47 -22.71
CA HIS A 277 -12.90 27.87 -23.03
C HIS A 277 -13.89 27.55 -21.90
N ASN A 278 -13.55 28.05 -20.70
CA ASN A 278 -14.26 27.81 -19.45
C ASN A 278 -14.39 26.32 -19.09
N PHE A 279 -13.29 25.56 -19.23
CA PHE A 279 -13.26 24.13 -18.99
C PHE A 279 -14.36 23.37 -19.76
N SER A 280 -14.54 23.73 -21.04
CA SER A 280 -15.58 23.13 -21.89
C SER A 280 -15.43 21.62 -22.00
N SER A 281 -16.55 20.90 -21.97
CA SER A 281 -16.56 19.44 -22.19
C SER A 281 -15.99 19.02 -23.56
N LYS A 282 -16.02 19.92 -24.55
CA LYS A 282 -15.42 19.71 -25.88
C LYS A 282 -13.89 19.65 -25.85
N ASN A 283 -13.27 20.24 -24.83
CA ASN A 283 -11.82 20.28 -24.67
C ASN A 283 -11.30 19.16 -23.77
N ILE A 284 -12.14 18.23 -23.32
CA ILE A 284 -11.70 17.15 -22.44
C ILE A 284 -10.84 16.15 -23.22
N LEU A 285 -9.60 15.97 -22.75
CA LEU A 285 -8.66 14.98 -23.25
C LEU A 285 -8.77 13.65 -22.50
N GLY A 286 -9.14 13.71 -21.22
CA GLY A 286 -9.29 12.53 -20.37
C GLY A 286 -10.00 12.82 -19.05
N LYS A 287 -10.64 11.80 -18.48
CA LYS A 287 -11.25 11.82 -17.15
C LYS A 287 -10.71 10.62 -16.37
N GLY A 288 -10.26 10.84 -15.14
CA GLY A 288 -9.81 9.77 -14.25
C GLY A 288 -10.14 10.06 -12.78
N GLY A 289 -9.69 9.17 -11.89
CA GLY A 289 -9.82 9.35 -10.44
C GLY A 289 -9.13 10.61 -9.91
N PHE A 290 -8.12 11.12 -10.63
CA PHE A 290 -7.31 12.27 -10.23
C PHE A 290 -7.75 13.59 -10.86
N GLY A 291 -8.93 13.62 -11.50
CA GLY A 291 -9.47 14.85 -12.09
C GLY A 291 -9.75 14.75 -13.58
N ILE A 292 -9.83 15.92 -14.22
CA ILE A 292 -10.18 16.05 -15.64
C ILE A 292 -9.07 16.83 -16.33
N VAL A 293 -8.60 16.31 -17.47
CA VAL A 293 -7.57 16.95 -18.29
C VAL A 293 -8.24 17.64 -19.47
N TYR A 294 -7.95 18.92 -19.65
CA TYR A 294 -8.48 19.76 -20.72
C TYR A 294 -7.37 20.18 -21.67
N LYS A 295 -7.67 20.26 -22.97
CA LYS A 295 -6.85 20.98 -23.95
C LYS A 295 -7.05 22.47 -23.72
N GLY A 296 -5.95 23.20 -23.62
CA GLY A 296 -5.93 24.66 -23.55
C GLY A 296 -5.04 25.26 -24.63
N ILE A 297 -5.32 26.51 -24.99
CA ILE A 297 -4.43 27.32 -25.83
C ILE A 297 -4.12 28.60 -25.04
N LEU A 298 -2.87 28.78 -24.65
CA LEU A 298 -2.41 29.98 -23.93
C LEU A 298 -2.43 31.21 -24.86
N GLN A 299 -2.30 32.41 -24.29
CA GLN A 299 -2.38 33.67 -25.05
C GLN A 299 -1.31 33.80 -26.14
N ASP A 300 -0.15 33.17 -25.94
CA ASP A 300 0.95 33.13 -26.89
C ASP A 300 0.76 32.06 -27.99
N GLY A 301 -0.37 31.35 -28.00
CA GLY A 301 -0.67 30.26 -28.94
C GLY A 301 -0.16 28.89 -28.50
N THR A 302 0.54 28.78 -27.36
CA THR A 302 1.05 27.50 -26.86
C THR A 302 -0.10 26.56 -26.50
N VAL A 303 -0.11 25.38 -27.08
CA VAL A 303 -1.10 24.34 -26.78
C VAL A 303 -0.65 23.56 -25.54
N VAL A 304 -1.53 23.47 -24.54
CA VAL A 304 -1.24 22.85 -23.25
C VAL A 304 -2.32 21.84 -22.86
N ALA A 305 -1.94 20.92 -21.97
CA ALA A 305 -2.87 20.07 -21.24
C ALA A 305 -3.02 20.59 -19.81
N VAL A 306 -4.23 20.94 -19.40
CA VAL A 306 -4.56 21.48 -18.08
C VAL A 306 -5.29 20.39 -17.29
N LYS A 307 -4.62 19.79 -16.31
CA LYS A 307 -5.19 18.82 -15.37
C LYS A 307 -5.82 19.58 -14.20
N ARG A 308 -7.15 19.56 -14.11
CA ARG A 308 -7.93 20.13 -13.01
C ARG A 308 -8.32 19.01 -12.04
N LEU A 309 -7.83 19.09 -10.80
CA LEU A 309 -8.10 18.07 -9.78
C LEU A 309 -9.55 18.22 -9.27
N LYS A 310 -10.29 17.11 -9.13
CA LYS A 310 -11.72 17.12 -8.77
C LYS A 310 -11.98 17.55 -7.33
N ASP A 311 -11.02 17.29 -6.43
CA ASP A 311 -11.13 17.55 -4.99
C ASP A 311 -9.82 18.14 -4.45
N GLY A 312 -9.44 19.33 -4.93
CA GLY A 312 -8.20 20.01 -4.47
C GLY A 312 -8.14 20.27 -2.95
N ASN A 313 -9.29 20.17 -2.26
CA ASN A 313 -9.40 20.33 -0.81
C ASN A 313 -9.46 19.00 -0.05
N ALA A 314 -9.60 17.85 -0.74
CA ALA A 314 -9.50 16.55 -0.12
C ALA A 314 -8.03 16.17 0.05
N ILE A 315 -7.69 15.56 1.20
CA ILE A 315 -6.31 15.25 1.60
C ILE A 315 -5.56 14.47 0.50
N GLY A 316 -6.24 13.55 -0.20
CA GLY A 316 -5.64 12.79 -1.31
C GLY A 316 -5.26 13.65 -2.52
N GLY A 317 -6.12 14.60 -2.92
CA GLY A 317 -5.89 15.47 -4.07
C GLY A 317 -4.78 16.50 -3.81
N GLU A 318 -4.70 17.02 -2.59
CA GLU A 318 -3.64 17.97 -2.19
C GLU A 318 -2.27 17.29 -2.15
N ILE A 319 -2.18 16.07 -1.59
CA ILE A 319 -0.94 15.30 -1.58
C ILE A 319 -0.46 15.04 -3.01
N GLN A 320 -1.37 14.71 -3.94
CA GLN A 320 -1.01 14.49 -5.34
C GLN A 320 -0.54 15.76 -6.03
N PHE A 321 -1.22 16.88 -5.80
CA PHE A 321 -0.82 18.18 -6.32
C PHE A 321 0.59 18.53 -5.87
N GLN A 322 0.85 18.44 -4.56
CA GLN A 322 2.15 18.75 -3.99
C GLN A 322 3.23 17.80 -4.49
N THR A 323 2.93 16.50 -4.55
CA THR A 323 3.85 15.49 -5.10
C THR A 323 4.19 15.77 -6.55
N GLU A 324 3.21 16.06 -7.42
CA GLU A 324 3.49 16.38 -8.83
C GLU A 324 4.33 17.65 -8.96
N VAL A 325 4.08 18.68 -8.15
CA VAL A 325 4.87 19.94 -8.17
C VAL A 325 6.30 19.71 -7.67
N GLU A 326 6.49 18.95 -6.58
CA GLU A 326 7.80 18.67 -5.99
C GLU A 326 8.63 17.72 -6.87
N MET A 327 8.08 16.57 -7.24
CA MET A 327 8.82 15.50 -7.93
C MET A 327 9.27 15.91 -9.33
N ILE A 328 8.43 16.64 -10.07
CA ILE A 328 8.73 17.05 -11.44
C ILE A 328 9.72 18.22 -11.51
N SER A 329 9.88 18.95 -10.40
CA SER A 329 10.91 19.99 -10.28
C SER A 329 12.31 19.38 -10.12
N LEU A 330 12.39 18.14 -9.62
CA LEU A 330 13.63 17.40 -9.38
C LEU A 330 14.09 16.59 -10.62
N ALA A 331 13.16 16.21 -11.51
CA ALA A 331 13.43 15.29 -12.61
C ALA A 331 13.21 15.95 -13.98
N VAL A 332 14.26 16.02 -14.81
CA VAL A 332 14.20 16.55 -16.18
C VAL A 332 14.83 15.57 -17.15
N HIS A 333 14.01 14.95 -17.98
CA HIS A 333 14.47 14.01 -18.99
C HIS A 333 13.50 13.99 -20.18
N ARG A 334 14.00 13.73 -21.40
CA ARG A 334 13.20 13.75 -22.65
C ARG A 334 12.01 12.78 -22.65
N ASN A 335 12.15 11.66 -21.93
CA ASN A 335 11.11 10.64 -21.81
C ASN A 335 10.28 10.78 -20.52
N LEU A 336 10.33 11.93 -19.84
CA LEU A 336 9.49 12.25 -18.69
C LEU A 336 8.67 13.50 -18.96
N LEU A 337 7.40 13.48 -18.56
CA LEU A 337 6.49 14.60 -18.75
C LEU A 337 6.96 15.75 -17.86
N ARG A 338 7.26 16.90 -18.47
CA ARG A 338 7.68 18.09 -17.75
C ARG A 338 6.48 18.97 -17.41
N LEU A 339 6.40 19.44 -16.16
CA LEU A 339 5.41 20.44 -15.76
C LEU A 339 5.83 21.81 -16.28
N TYR A 340 4.92 22.52 -16.96
CA TYR A 340 5.12 23.92 -17.36
C TYR A 340 4.81 24.88 -16.21
N GLY A 341 3.82 24.53 -15.40
CA GLY A 341 3.43 25.34 -14.27
C GLY A 341 2.17 24.84 -13.59
N PHE A 342 1.68 25.63 -12.65
CA PHE A 342 0.54 25.26 -11.82
C PHE A 342 -0.34 26.49 -11.51
N CYS A 343 -1.57 26.23 -11.10
CA CYS A 343 -2.47 27.22 -10.54
C CYS A 343 -3.03 26.68 -9.22
N MET A 344 -2.92 27.51 -8.18
CA MET A 344 -3.42 27.22 -6.85
C MET A 344 -4.26 28.39 -6.34
N THR A 345 -5.53 28.10 -6.03
CA THR A 345 -6.48 28.99 -5.36
C THR A 345 -7.11 28.25 -4.18
N PRO A 346 -7.86 28.90 -3.27
CA PRO A 346 -8.46 28.22 -2.12
C PRO A 346 -9.36 27.02 -2.45
N THR A 347 -9.87 26.92 -3.69
CA THR A 347 -10.78 25.84 -4.12
C THR A 347 -10.27 25.04 -5.30
N GLU A 348 -9.20 25.50 -5.95
CA GLU A 348 -8.75 24.93 -7.23
C GLU A 348 -7.27 24.60 -7.20
N ARG A 349 -6.96 23.41 -7.70
CA ARG A 349 -5.62 22.90 -7.96
C ARG A 349 -5.54 22.48 -9.42
N LEU A 350 -4.68 23.14 -10.19
CA LEU A 350 -4.48 22.82 -11.60
C LEU A 350 -3.00 22.69 -11.93
N LEU A 351 -2.70 21.73 -12.79
CA LEU A 351 -1.36 21.47 -13.31
C LEU A 351 -1.37 21.67 -14.83
N VAL A 352 -0.33 22.31 -15.35
CA VAL A 352 -0.20 22.67 -16.76
C VAL A 352 0.97 21.92 -17.37
N TYR A 353 0.67 21.13 -18.38
CA TYR A 353 1.61 20.26 -19.08
C TYR A 353 1.70 20.62 -20.57
N PRO A 354 2.80 20.27 -21.25
CA PRO A 354 2.82 20.24 -22.71
C PRO A 354 1.71 19.34 -23.24
N TYR A 355 1.06 19.78 -24.32
CA TYR A 355 0.07 18.96 -24.99
C TYR A 355 0.73 17.83 -25.77
N MET A 356 0.31 16.60 -25.49
CA MET A 356 0.76 15.38 -26.19
C MET A 356 -0.24 15.04 -27.29
N SER A 357 0.10 15.37 -28.54
CA SER A 357 -0.82 15.32 -29.68
C SER A 357 -1.32 13.91 -30.00
N ASN A 358 -0.49 12.90 -29.76
CA ASN A 358 -0.83 11.49 -29.96
C ASN A 358 -1.48 10.86 -28.72
N GLY A 359 -1.72 11.61 -27.64
CA GLY A 359 -2.42 11.13 -26.45
C GLY A 359 -1.64 10.05 -25.70
N SER A 360 -2.35 9.16 -24.99
CA SER A 360 -1.72 8.05 -24.25
C SER A 360 -1.57 6.79 -25.10
N VAL A 361 -0.58 5.95 -24.78
CA VAL A 361 -0.40 4.64 -25.40
C VAL A 361 -1.68 3.80 -25.30
N ALA A 362 -2.35 3.79 -24.15
CA ALA A 362 -3.62 3.06 -23.98
C ALA A 362 -4.72 3.53 -24.93
N SER A 363 -4.78 4.84 -25.25
CA SER A 363 -5.73 5.37 -26.24
C SER A 363 -5.32 5.00 -27.67
N ARG A 364 -4.00 5.00 -27.95
CA ARG A 364 -3.48 4.73 -29.29
C ARG A 364 -3.47 3.27 -29.67
N LEU A 365 -3.32 2.35 -28.72
CA LEU A 365 -3.49 0.91 -28.94
C LEU A 365 -4.91 0.56 -29.43
N LYS A 366 -5.93 1.34 -29.04
CA LYS A 366 -7.32 1.19 -29.52
C LYS A 366 -7.66 2.10 -30.72
N GLY A 367 -6.74 2.98 -31.12
CA GLY A 367 -6.98 4.05 -32.10
C GLY A 367 -6.48 3.71 -33.50
N LYS A 368 -7.04 4.38 -34.52
CA LYS A 368 -6.61 4.28 -35.92
C LYS A 368 -5.89 5.56 -36.37
N PRO A 369 -4.81 5.49 -37.18
CA PRO A 369 -4.12 4.28 -37.61
C PRO A 369 -3.46 3.54 -36.43
N ILE A 370 -3.28 2.22 -36.57
CA ILE A 370 -2.70 1.40 -35.51
C ILE A 370 -1.22 1.72 -35.31
N LEU A 371 -0.71 1.53 -34.10
CA LEU A 371 0.72 1.60 -33.84
C LEU A 371 1.40 0.36 -34.44
N ASP A 372 2.31 0.58 -35.39
CA ASP A 372 3.11 -0.48 -35.98
C ASP A 372 4.12 -1.05 -34.96
N TRP A 373 4.67 -2.22 -35.26
CA TRP A 373 5.57 -2.92 -34.35
C TRP A 373 6.82 -2.09 -34.01
N SER A 374 7.40 -1.43 -35.02
CA SER A 374 8.59 -0.58 -34.83
C SER A 374 8.33 0.55 -33.83
N THR A 375 7.18 1.21 -33.90
CA THR A 375 6.80 2.27 -32.96
C THR A 375 6.54 1.70 -31.57
N ARG A 376 5.92 0.53 -31.43
CA ARG A 376 5.73 -0.12 -30.12
C ARG A 376 7.06 -0.42 -29.42
N LYS A 377 8.07 -0.89 -30.17
CA LYS A 377 9.44 -1.08 -29.65
C LYS A 377 10.08 0.25 -29.21
N ARG A 378 9.97 1.31 -30.02
CA ARG A 378 10.47 2.65 -29.65
C ARG A 378 9.79 3.17 -28.38
N ILE A 379 8.48 2.98 -28.24
CA ILE A 379 7.72 3.36 -27.05
C ILE A 379 8.24 2.62 -25.80
N ALA A 380 8.41 1.30 -25.90
CA ALA A 380 8.97 0.50 -24.81
C ALA A 380 10.35 0.99 -24.37
N LEU A 381 11.24 1.25 -25.35
CA LEU A 381 12.58 1.75 -25.08
C LEU A 381 12.58 3.16 -24.47
N GLY A 382 11.74 4.07 -24.98
CA GLY A 382 11.59 5.41 -24.43
C GLY A 382 11.07 5.42 -23.00
N ALA A 383 10.03 4.63 -22.71
CA ALA A 383 9.50 4.45 -21.36
C ALA A 383 10.57 3.84 -20.42
N ALA A 384 11.32 2.84 -20.88
CA ALA A 384 12.40 2.23 -20.11
C ALA A 384 13.50 3.23 -19.75
N ARG A 385 13.91 4.08 -20.70
CA ARG A 385 14.88 5.15 -20.48
C ARG A 385 14.38 6.20 -19.47
N GLY A 386 13.09 6.53 -19.51
CA GLY A 386 12.45 7.40 -18.52
C GLY A 386 12.55 6.81 -17.10
N LEU A 387 12.18 5.54 -16.92
CA LEU A 387 12.25 4.87 -15.62
C LEU A 387 13.69 4.67 -15.13
N LEU A 388 14.62 4.34 -16.02
CA LEU A 388 16.05 4.28 -15.72
C LEU A 388 16.54 5.60 -15.10
N TYR A 389 16.18 6.73 -15.72
CA TYR A 389 16.55 8.05 -15.20
C TYR A 389 16.01 8.26 -13.77
N LEU A 390 14.75 7.92 -13.52
CA LEU A 390 14.11 8.06 -12.20
C LEU A 390 14.77 7.19 -11.12
N HIS A 391 15.15 5.95 -11.46
CA HIS A 391 15.63 4.97 -10.49
C HIS A 391 17.13 5.07 -10.21
N GLU A 392 17.92 5.43 -11.21
CA GLU A 392 19.38 5.26 -11.15
C GLU A 392 20.13 6.59 -11.35
N GLN A 393 19.49 7.64 -11.86
CA GLN A 393 20.15 8.93 -12.17
C GLN A 393 19.62 10.11 -11.35
N CYS A 394 18.44 9.97 -10.72
CA CYS A 394 17.93 10.94 -9.75
C CYS A 394 18.51 10.68 -8.36
N ASP A 395 18.71 11.75 -7.59
CA ASP A 395 19.08 11.68 -6.17
C ASP A 395 18.19 12.64 -5.36
N PRO A 396 17.28 12.13 -4.52
CA PRO A 396 17.00 10.71 -4.24
C PRO A 396 16.34 9.98 -5.43
N LYS A 397 16.30 8.64 -5.38
CA LYS A 397 15.58 7.83 -6.38
C LYS A 397 14.10 8.21 -6.38
N ILE A 398 13.47 8.14 -7.54
CA ILE A 398 12.04 8.40 -7.72
C ILE A 398 11.34 7.11 -8.11
N ILE A 399 10.42 6.62 -7.28
CA ILE A 399 9.56 5.48 -7.59
C ILE A 399 8.23 6.00 -8.14
N HIS A 400 7.88 5.65 -9.37
CA HIS A 400 6.73 6.17 -10.11
C HIS A 400 5.38 5.61 -9.58
N ARG A 401 5.34 4.31 -9.27
CA ARG A 401 4.21 3.55 -8.68
C ARG A 401 2.95 3.37 -9.54
N ASP A 402 2.81 4.04 -10.67
CA ASP A 402 1.69 3.86 -11.60
C ASP A 402 2.13 3.71 -13.06
N VAL A 403 3.11 2.83 -13.31
CA VAL A 403 3.58 2.53 -14.67
C VAL A 403 2.55 1.67 -15.41
N LYS A 404 1.93 2.23 -16.46
CA LYS A 404 0.90 1.58 -17.30
C LYS A 404 0.74 2.29 -18.64
N ALA A 405 0.12 1.66 -19.64
CA ALA A 405 -0.10 2.27 -20.95
C ALA A 405 -0.90 3.59 -20.92
N ALA A 406 -1.75 3.80 -19.91
CA ALA A 406 -2.51 5.04 -19.77
C ALA A 406 -1.65 6.24 -19.34
N ASN A 407 -0.51 5.99 -18.68
CA ASN A 407 0.38 7.01 -18.14
C ASN A 407 1.63 7.22 -19.01
N ILE A 408 1.77 6.47 -20.10
CA ILE A 408 2.76 6.75 -21.16
C ILE A 408 2.07 7.60 -22.23
N LEU A 409 2.51 8.85 -22.37
CA LEU A 409 2.03 9.78 -23.37
C LEU A 409 2.94 9.77 -24.60
N LEU A 410 2.40 10.19 -25.74
CA LEU A 410 3.10 10.23 -27.02
C LEU A 410 3.10 11.67 -27.56
N ASP A 411 4.30 12.17 -27.83
CA ASP A 411 4.50 13.46 -28.50
C ASP A 411 4.20 13.39 -30.00
N ASP A 412 4.49 14.46 -30.74
CA ASP A 412 4.25 14.56 -32.20
C ASP A 412 5.01 13.48 -33.01
N CYS A 413 6.13 12.99 -32.51
CA CYS A 413 6.98 11.98 -33.15
C CYS A 413 6.64 10.54 -32.70
N CYS A 414 5.59 10.35 -31.89
CA CYS A 414 5.28 9.10 -31.21
C CYS A 414 6.41 8.63 -30.26
N GLU A 415 7.20 9.55 -29.71
CA GLU A 415 8.16 9.23 -28.67
C GLU A 415 7.45 9.12 -27.32
N ALA A 416 7.88 8.14 -26.51
CA ALA A 416 7.26 7.86 -25.23
C ALA A 416 7.70 8.85 -24.14
N VAL A 417 6.72 9.39 -23.43
CA VAL A 417 6.89 10.30 -22.31
C VAL A 417 6.12 9.77 -21.11
N VAL A 418 6.83 9.35 -20.05
CA VAL A 418 6.23 8.87 -18.80
C VAL A 418 5.63 10.05 -18.05
N GLY A 419 4.34 9.98 -17.72
CA GLY A 419 3.63 11.02 -16.98
C GLY A 419 2.80 10.48 -15.82
N ASP A 420 2.12 11.40 -15.14
CA ASP A 420 1.29 11.15 -13.94
C ASP A 420 2.09 10.71 -12.70
N PHE A 421 2.83 11.66 -12.13
CA PHE A 421 3.64 11.47 -10.92
C PHE A 421 2.86 11.62 -9.61
N GLY A 422 1.53 11.69 -9.64
CA GLY A 422 0.71 11.91 -8.45
C GLY A 422 0.87 10.84 -7.36
N LEU A 423 1.34 9.64 -7.72
CA LEU A 423 1.62 8.56 -6.76
C LEU A 423 3.12 8.37 -6.47
N ALA A 424 3.98 9.19 -7.05
CA ALA A 424 5.42 9.01 -6.98
C ALA A 424 5.96 9.19 -5.55
N LYS A 425 7.08 8.55 -5.25
CA LYS A 425 7.76 8.66 -3.95
C LYS A 425 9.27 8.75 -4.10
N LEU A 426 9.89 9.52 -3.21
CA LEU A 426 11.33 9.56 -3.04
C LEU A 426 11.80 8.36 -2.23
N LEU A 427 12.95 7.81 -2.61
CA LEU A 427 13.63 6.72 -1.93
C LEU A 427 15.13 7.03 -1.91
N ASP A 428 15.75 6.99 -0.73
CA ASP A 428 17.20 7.17 -0.62
C ASP A 428 17.93 6.01 -1.33
N HIS A 429 19.12 6.28 -1.87
CA HIS A 429 19.90 5.23 -2.53
C HIS A 429 20.32 4.10 -1.59
N GLN A 430 20.45 4.40 -0.29
CA GLN A 430 20.80 3.45 0.77
C GLN A 430 19.63 2.55 1.17
N ASP A 431 18.40 2.99 0.93
CA ASP A 431 17.20 2.25 1.29
C ASP A 431 16.84 1.22 0.22
N SER A 432 16.37 0.06 0.67
CA SER A 432 15.91 -1.02 -0.21
C SER A 432 14.45 -0.86 -0.65
N HIS A 433 13.66 -0.10 0.11
CA HIS A 433 12.24 0.11 -0.14
C HIS A 433 11.73 1.32 0.65
N VAL A 434 10.60 1.86 0.22
CA VAL A 434 9.79 2.83 0.95
C VAL A 434 8.48 2.17 1.37
N THR A 435 8.20 2.17 2.67
CA THR A 435 6.92 1.68 3.20
C THR A 435 5.85 2.75 2.98
N THR A 436 4.83 2.44 2.20
CA THR A 436 3.81 3.40 1.80
C THR A 436 2.49 2.70 1.46
N ALA A 437 1.36 3.36 1.73
CA ALA A 437 0.03 2.82 1.41
C ALA A 437 -0.02 2.30 -0.03
N VAL A 438 -0.56 1.10 -0.22
CA VAL A 438 -0.69 0.47 -1.53
C VAL A 438 -1.61 1.30 -2.41
N ARG A 439 -1.05 1.87 -3.48
CA ARG A 439 -1.77 2.64 -4.49
C ARG A 439 -1.19 2.31 -5.86
N GLY A 440 -2.02 2.38 -6.88
CA GLY A 440 -1.66 2.06 -8.27
C GLY A 440 -2.83 1.38 -8.98
N THR A 441 -2.59 0.92 -10.21
CA THR A 441 -3.61 0.30 -11.04
C THR A 441 -3.61 -1.22 -10.89
N VAL A 442 -4.77 -1.81 -10.57
CA VAL A 442 -4.93 -3.26 -10.44
C VAL A 442 -4.47 -3.97 -11.72
N GLY A 443 -3.62 -5.00 -11.56
CA GLY A 443 -2.97 -5.70 -12.67
C GLY A 443 -1.54 -5.23 -12.96
N HIS A 444 -1.18 -4.01 -12.57
CA HIS A 444 0.18 -3.46 -12.70
C HIS A 444 0.95 -3.40 -11.37
N ILE A 445 0.26 -3.61 -10.24
CA ILE A 445 0.88 -3.60 -8.90
C ILE A 445 1.62 -4.91 -8.65
N ALA A 446 2.88 -4.81 -8.22
CA ALA A 446 3.71 -5.95 -7.88
C ALA A 446 3.19 -6.74 -6.65
N PRO A 447 3.33 -8.08 -6.62
CA PRO A 447 2.78 -8.93 -5.56
C PRO A 447 3.38 -8.68 -4.18
N GLU A 448 4.67 -8.37 -4.09
CA GLU A 448 5.32 -7.99 -2.83
C GLU A 448 4.76 -6.67 -2.31
N TYR A 449 4.40 -5.74 -3.21
CA TYR A 449 3.90 -4.45 -2.80
C TYR A 449 2.46 -4.57 -2.30
N LEU A 450 1.63 -5.38 -2.97
CA LEU A 450 0.29 -5.74 -2.49
C LEU A 450 0.32 -6.43 -1.12
N SER A 451 1.32 -7.27 -0.86
CA SER A 451 1.39 -8.06 0.37
C SER A 451 2.09 -7.37 1.54
N THR A 452 3.05 -6.48 1.28
CA THR A 452 3.90 -5.87 2.33
C THR A 452 3.71 -4.36 2.48
N GLY A 453 3.11 -3.67 1.51
CA GLY A 453 3.10 -2.21 1.46
C GLY A 453 4.47 -1.57 1.22
N GLN A 454 5.49 -2.37 0.88
CA GLN A 454 6.84 -1.89 0.56
C GLN A 454 6.94 -1.66 -0.95
N SER A 455 7.20 -0.42 -1.35
CA SER A 455 7.45 -0.04 -2.74
C SER A 455 8.94 0.19 -2.96
N SER A 456 9.44 -0.18 -4.13
CA SER A 456 10.84 0.03 -4.55
C SER A 456 10.91 0.20 -6.06
N GLU A 457 12.10 0.42 -6.61
CA GLU A 457 12.30 0.48 -8.07
C GLU A 457 11.84 -0.82 -8.76
N LYS A 458 11.91 -1.96 -8.04
CA LYS A 458 11.43 -3.25 -8.56
C LYS A 458 9.92 -3.34 -8.72
N THR A 459 9.16 -2.49 -8.03
CA THR A 459 7.70 -2.42 -8.22
C THR A 459 7.35 -1.74 -9.53
N ASP A 460 8.11 -0.72 -9.93
CA ASP A 460 8.00 -0.08 -11.25
C ASP A 460 8.46 -1.02 -12.37
N VAL A 461 9.52 -1.81 -12.14
CA VAL A 461 9.98 -2.84 -13.10
C VAL A 461 8.86 -3.84 -13.39
N PHE A 462 8.12 -4.28 -12.36
CA PHE A 462 6.97 -5.16 -12.56
C PHE A 462 5.89 -4.49 -13.41
N GLY A 463 5.49 -3.25 -13.08
CA GLY A 463 4.53 -2.48 -13.87
C GLY A 463 4.98 -2.27 -15.32
N PHE A 464 6.28 -2.04 -15.55
CA PHE A 464 6.87 -1.94 -16.89
C PHE A 464 6.74 -3.25 -17.66
N GLY A 465 6.97 -4.40 -17.01
CA GLY A 465 6.76 -5.70 -17.65
C GLY A 465 5.31 -5.92 -18.09
N ILE A 466 4.33 -5.47 -17.31
CA ILE A 466 2.92 -5.49 -17.71
C ILE A 466 2.65 -4.52 -18.87
N LEU A 467 3.23 -3.33 -18.86
CA LEU A 467 3.17 -2.37 -19.98
C LEU A 467 3.68 -2.99 -21.30
N LEU A 468 4.76 -3.77 -21.26
CA LEU A 468 5.26 -4.49 -22.45
C LEU A 468 4.21 -5.47 -22.98
N LEU A 469 3.51 -6.19 -22.10
CA LEU A 469 2.44 -7.09 -22.51
C LEU A 469 1.24 -6.32 -23.09
N GLU A 470 0.91 -5.14 -22.55
CA GLU A 470 -0.12 -4.28 -23.14
C GLU A 470 0.27 -3.82 -24.56
N LEU A 471 1.54 -3.47 -24.78
CA LEU A 471 2.07 -3.14 -26.11
C LEU A 471 2.02 -4.33 -27.07
N ILE A 472 2.43 -5.52 -26.64
CA ILE A 472 2.42 -6.72 -27.50
C ILE A 472 0.99 -7.10 -27.89
N THR A 473 0.10 -7.10 -26.92
CA THR A 473 -1.24 -7.66 -27.09
C THR A 473 -2.29 -6.67 -27.58
N GLY A 474 -2.03 -5.36 -27.46
CA GLY A 474 -3.01 -4.31 -27.70
C GLY A 474 -4.14 -4.24 -26.67
N GLN A 475 -4.07 -5.06 -25.61
CA GLN A 475 -5.12 -5.20 -24.60
C GLN A 475 -4.67 -4.70 -23.23
N ARG A 476 -5.61 -4.24 -22.41
CA ARG A 476 -5.34 -3.88 -21.01
C ARG A 476 -5.18 -5.14 -20.17
N ALA A 477 -4.31 -5.09 -19.15
CA ALA A 477 -4.05 -6.22 -18.25
C ALA A 477 -5.33 -6.82 -17.63
N LEU A 478 -6.29 -5.97 -17.23
CA LEU A 478 -7.61 -6.35 -16.69
C LEU A 478 -8.58 -6.96 -17.72
N GLU A 479 -8.44 -6.60 -19.00
CA GLU A 479 -9.28 -7.11 -20.09
C GLU A 479 -8.81 -8.51 -20.54
N TYR A 480 -7.54 -8.83 -20.30
CA TYR A 480 -6.90 -10.07 -20.71
C TYR A 480 -7.47 -11.33 -20.04
N GLY A 481 -7.80 -11.24 -18.74
CA GLY A 481 -8.40 -12.34 -17.98
C GLY A 481 -9.81 -12.72 -18.45
N LYS A 482 -10.49 -11.85 -19.20
CA LYS A 482 -11.85 -12.09 -19.73
C LYS A 482 -11.85 -12.74 -21.11
N ALA A 483 -10.81 -12.51 -21.93
CA ALA A 483 -10.76 -12.99 -23.31
C ALA A 483 -10.26 -14.44 -23.44
N ALA A 484 -9.52 -14.95 -22.46
CA ALA A 484 -8.82 -16.24 -22.56
C ALA A 484 -9.58 -17.46 -22.02
N ASN A 485 -10.82 -17.31 -21.51
CA ASN A 485 -11.63 -18.41 -20.93
C ASN A 485 -10.90 -19.30 -19.89
N GLN A 486 -9.81 -18.79 -19.31
CA GLN A 486 -8.95 -19.47 -18.35
C GLN A 486 -8.91 -18.60 -17.09
N LYS A 487 -9.37 -19.14 -15.97
CA LYS A 487 -9.36 -18.51 -14.65
C LYS A 487 -7.95 -18.49 -14.04
N GLY A 488 -6.99 -17.92 -14.77
CA GLY A 488 -5.58 -17.79 -14.39
C GLY A 488 -5.02 -16.42 -14.76
N ALA A 489 -4.08 -15.92 -13.95
CA ALA A 489 -3.46 -14.61 -14.12
C ALA A 489 -2.75 -14.49 -15.49
N MET A 490 -2.87 -13.35 -16.16
CA MET A 490 -2.28 -13.04 -17.48
C MET A 490 -0.86 -13.60 -17.67
N LEU A 491 -0.03 -13.53 -16.62
CA LEU A 491 1.36 -13.99 -16.62
C LEU A 491 1.51 -15.51 -16.78
N ASP A 492 0.64 -16.32 -16.17
CA ASP A 492 0.74 -17.79 -16.27
C ASP A 492 0.41 -18.25 -17.68
N TRP A 493 -0.56 -17.59 -18.31
CA TRP A 493 -0.89 -17.84 -19.70
C TRP A 493 0.23 -17.40 -20.65
N VAL A 494 0.82 -16.22 -20.45
CA VAL A 494 1.98 -15.77 -21.25
C VAL A 494 3.14 -16.76 -21.12
N LYS A 495 3.45 -17.25 -19.91
CA LYS A 495 4.47 -18.29 -19.68
C LYS A 495 4.16 -19.57 -20.44
N LYS A 496 2.90 -20.04 -20.39
CA LYS A 496 2.45 -21.23 -21.11
C LYS A 496 2.61 -21.08 -22.62
N ILE A 497 2.15 -19.96 -23.19
CA ILE A 497 2.25 -19.68 -24.62
C ILE A 497 3.70 -19.59 -25.08
N HIS A 498 4.57 -18.98 -24.27
CA HIS A 498 6.00 -18.94 -24.52
C HIS A 498 6.63 -20.35 -24.52
N GLN A 499 6.30 -21.19 -23.53
CA GLN A 499 6.78 -22.58 -23.46
C GLN A 499 6.31 -23.44 -24.64
N GLU A 500 5.07 -23.23 -25.10
CA GLU A 500 4.52 -23.92 -26.26
C GLU A 500 5.03 -23.37 -27.61
N LYS A 501 5.85 -22.31 -27.60
CA LYS A 501 6.35 -21.60 -28.79
C LYS A 501 5.26 -21.05 -29.71
N LYS A 502 4.09 -20.68 -29.15
CA LYS A 502 2.93 -20.15 -29.89
C LYS A 502 2.76 -18.64 -29.73
N LEU A 503 3.86 -17.89 -29.78
CA LEU A 503 3.88 -16.47 -29.44
C LEU A 503 2.97 -15.61 -30.34
N GLU A 504 2.68 -16.05 -31.57
CA GLU A 504 1.70 -15.39 -32.45
C GLU A 504 0.31 -15.25 -31.83
N MET A 505 -0.05 -16.09 -30.85
CA MET A 505 -1.34 -15.99 -30.16
C MET A 505 -1.41 -14.79 -29.20
N LEU A 506 -0.27 -14.25 -28.78
CA LEU A 506 -0.20 -13.08 -27.90
C LEU A 506 -0.41 -11.78 -28.68
N VAL A 507 0.00 -11.75 -29.94
CA VAL A 507 0.16 -10.51 -30.69
C VAL A 507 -1.19 -9.89 -30.99
N ASP A 508 -1.24 -8.56 -30.88
CA ASP A 508 -2.35 -7.76 -31.33
C ASP A 508 -2.77 -8.15 -32.76
N LYS A 509 -4.02 -8.59 -32.91
CA LYS A 509 -4.58 -9.07 -34.17
C LYS A 509 -4.53 -8.01 -35.26
N ASP A 510 -4.53 -6.73 -34.89
CA ASP A 510 -4.47 -5.64 -35.84
C ASP A 510 -3.10 -5.50 -36.51
N LEU A 511 -2.02 -5.99 -35.87
CA LEU A 511 -0.67 -6.04 -36.48
C LEU A 511 -0.56 -7.08 -37.60
N LYS A 512 -1.49 -8.03 -37.69
CA LYS A 512 -1.50 -9.12 -38.68
C LYS A 512 -0.19 -9.92 -38.68
N ASN A 513 0.64 -9.78 -39.71
CA ASN A 513 1.97 -10.40 -39.82
C ASN A 513 3.09 -9.35 -39.90
N ASN A 514 2.82 -8.10 -39.54
CA ASN A 514 3.76 -6.98 -39.67
C ASN A 514 4.56 -6.75 -38.38
N TYR A 515 5.26 -7.80 -37.95
CA TYR A 515 6.15 -7.80 -36.80
C TYR A 515 7.25 -8.86 -37.03
N ASP A 516 8.42 -8.64 -36.43
CA ASP A 516 9.50 -9.61 -36.45
C ASP A 516 9.30 -10.62 -35.30
N ARG A 517 9.42 -11.92 -35.61
CA ARG A 517 9.19 -13.00 -34.63
C ARG A 517 10.29 -13.07 -33.56
N ILE A 518 11.53 -12.76 -33.93
CA ILE A 518 12.66 -12.74 -33.01
C ILE A 518 12.46 -11.57 -32.05
N GLU A 519 12.16 -10.38 -32.57
CA GLU A 519 11.92 -9.21 -31.75
C GLU A 519 10.71 -9.37 -30.81
N LEU A 520 9.67 -10.08 -31.25
CA LEU A 520 8.53 -10.45 -30.42
C LEU A 520 8.95 -11.34 -29.26
N GLU A 521 9.71 -12.40 -29.54
CA GLU A 521 10.21 -13.33 -28.53
C GLU A 521 11.09 -12.60 -27.50
N GLU A 522 11.99 -11.73 -27.96
CA GLU A 522 12.84 -10.91 -27.10
C GLU A 522 12.01 -10.02 -26.17
N MET A 523 11.01 -9.31 -26.71
CA MET A 523 10.15 -8.41 -25.92
C MET A 523 9.31 -9.18 -24.89
N VAL A 524 8.84 -10.39 -25.23
CA VAL A 524 8.13 -11.28 -24.29
C VAL A 524 9.06 -11.78 -23.19
N GLN A 525 10.30 -12.15 -23.51
CA GLN A 525 11.30 -12.57 -22.53
C GLN A 525 11.62 -11.44 -21.55
N VAL A 526 11.82 -10.20 -22.04
CA VAL A 526 12.01 -9.03 -21.17
C VAL A 526 10.81 -8.83 -20.26
N ALA A 527 9.58 -8.94 -20.78
CA ALA A 527 8.37 -8.82 -19.98
C ALA A 527 8.28 -9.88 -18.86
N LEU A 528 8.66 -11.13 -19.15
CA LEU A 528 8.69 -12.24 -18.19
C LEU A 528 9.79 -12.07 -17.14
N LEU A 529 10.96 -11.54 -17.51
CA LEU A 529 12.03 -11.19 -16.56
C LEU A 529 11.60 -10.06 -15.62
N CYS A 530 10.90 -9.05 -16.15
CA CYS A 530 10.40 -7.92 -15.36
C CYS A 530 9.27 -8.31 -14.40
N THR A 531 8.47 -9.33 -14.74
CA THR A 531 7.29 -9.75 -13.97
C THR A 531 7.53 -10.95 -13.05
N GLN A 532 8.79 -11.26 -12.75
CA GLN A 532 9.13 -12.32 -11.81
C GLN A 532 8.54 -12.07 -10.42
N TYR A 533 8.14 -13.14 -9.74
CA TYR A 533 7.52 -13.06 -8.42
C TYR A 533 8.45 -12.42 -7.38
N LEU A 534 9.72 -12.85 -7.34
CA LEU A 534 10.71 -12.32 -6.41
C LEU A 534 11.34 -11.03 -6.94
N PRO A 535 11.29 -9.90 -6.19
CA PRO A 535 11.85 -8.61 -6.63
C PRO A 535 13.36 -8.66 -6.90
N ALA A 536 14.08 -9.50 -6.16
CA ALA A 536 15.52 -9.68 -6.29
C ALA A 536 15.92 -10.23 -7.67
N HIS A 537 15.05 -11.00 -8.33
CA HIS A 537 15.34 -11.57 -9.65
C HIS A 537 14.97 -10.63 -10.80
N ARG A 538 14.10 -9.65 -10.56
CA ARG A 538 13.73 -8.67 -11.58
C ARG A 538 14.97 -7.85 -11.96
N PRO A 539 15.19 -7.59 -13.26
CA PRO A 539 16.29 -6.77 -13.72
C PRO A 539 16.17 -5.32 -13.21
N LYS A 540 17.29 -4.60 -13.21
CA LYS A 540 17.26 -3.14 -13.09
C LYS A 540 16.78 -2.51 -14.40
N MET A 541 16.28 -1.28 -14.37
CA MET A 541 15.87 -0.60 -15.61
C MET A 541 17.05 -0.37 -16.56
N SER A 542 18.28 -0.21 -16.06
CA SER A 542 19.49 -0.18 -16.91
C SER A 542 19.73 -1.48 -17.66
N GLU A 543 19.53 -2.63 -17.00
CA GLU A 543 19.59 -3.94 -17.64
C GLU A 543 18.46 -4.11 -18.66
N VAL A 544 17.25 -3.63 -18.35
CA VAL A 544 16.11 -3.66 -19.28
C VAL A 544 16.37 -2.84 -20.54
N VAL A 545 16.92 -1.63 -20.41
CA VAL A 545 17.29 -0.79 -21.56
C VAL A 545 18.31 -1.52 -22.45
N ARG A 546 19.36 -2.12 -21.87
CA ARG A 546 20.35 -2.89 -22.63
C ARG A 546 19.72 -4.07 -23.37
N MET A 547 18.86 -4.84 -22.70
CA MET A 547 18.16 -5.97 -23.33
C MET A 547 17.26 -5.52 -24.48
N LEU A 548 16.56 -4.40 -24.36
CA LEU A 548 15.73 -3.85 -25.44
C LEU A 548 16.54 -3.24 -26.59
N GLU A 549 17.80 -2.84 -26.33
CA GLU A 549 18.76 -2.40 -27.35
C GLU A 549 19.48 -3.57 -28.05
N GLY A 550 19.25 -4.81 -27.60
CA GLY A 550 19.77 -6.04 -28.20
C GLY A 550 20.98 -6.65 -27.49
N ASP A 551 21.30 -6.24 -26.26
CA ASP A 551 22.47 -6.69 -25.51
C ASP A 551 22.10 -7.38 -24.18
N GLY A 552 22.70 -8.55 -23.93
CA GLY A 552 22.63 -9.25 -22.63
C GLY A 552 21.35 -10.03 -22.32
N LEU A 553 20.38 -10.10 -23.25
CA LEU A 553 19.10 -10.78 -23.01
C LEU A 553 19.26 -12.30 -22.92
N ALA A 554 20.03 -12.90 -23.86
CA ALA A 554 20.19 -14.35 -23.92
C ALA A 554 20.83 -14.90 -22.64
N GLU A 555 21.92 -14.27 -22.17
CA GLU A 555 22.64 -14.66 -20.96
C GLU A 555 21.74 -14.52 -19.72
N ARG A 556 20.98 -13.42 -19.64
CA ARG A 556 20.09 -13.16 -18.50
C ARG A 556 18.91 -14.13 -18.48
N TRP A 557 18.36 -14.46 -19.65
CA TRP A 557 17.28 -15.42 -19.78
C TRP A 557 17.72 -16.82 -19.35
N GLU A 558 18.87 -17.29 -19.83
CA GLU A 558 19.44 -18.59 -19.42
C GLU A 558 19.74 -18.65 -17.92
N ALA A 559 20.26 -17.56 -17.33
CA ALA A 559 20.50 -17.48 -15.89
C ALA A 559 19.19 -17.63 -15.09
N SER A 560 18.11 -17.00 -15.54
CA SER A 560 16.79 -17.10 -14.90
C SER A 560 16.25 -18.53 -14.94
N GLN A 561 16.36 -19.21 -16.09
CA GLN A 561 15.89 -20.59 -16.26
C GLN A 561 16.69 -21.59 -15.38
N ARG A 562 18.01 -21.40 -15.26
CA ARG A 562 18.83 -22.22 -14.36
C ARG A 562 18.44 -22.06 -12.89
N ALA A 563 18.09 -20.84 -12.48
CA ALA A 563 17.65 -20.56 -11.11
C ALA A 563 16.30 -21.23 -10.80
N GLU A 564 15.40 -21.34 -11.78
CA GLU A 564 14.13 -22.09 -11.66
C GLU A 564 14.34 -23.61 -11.64
N ALA A 565 15.18 -24.15 -12.54
CA ALA A 565 15.46 -25.58 -12.62
C ALA A 565 16.18 -26.14 -11.37
N THR A 566 16.97 -25.32 -10.68
CA THR A 566 17.64 -25.72 -9.43
C THR A 566 16.64 -25.90 -8.28
N LYS A 567 15.43 -25.31 -8.36
CA LYS A 567 14.35 -25.51 -7.39
C LYS A 567 13.49 -26.75 -7.67
N SER A 568 13.59 -27.37 -8.85
CA SER A 568 12.69 -28.42 -9.32
C SER A 568 13.26 -29.85 -9.30
N LYS A 569 14.28 -30.15 -8.49
CA LYS A 569 14.71 -31.54 -8.23
C LYS A 569 14.05 -32.10 -6.95
N PRO A 570 13.50 -33.33 -6.96
CA PRO A 570 12.35 -33.68 -6.12
C PRO A 570 12.74 -34.38 -4.80
N HIS A 571 12.04 -34.03 -3.72
CA HIS A 571 11.55 -35.04 -2.78
C HIS A 571 10.16 -35.45 -3.24
N GLU A 572 10.00 -36.72 -3.59
CA GLU A 572 8.74 -37.33 -4.01
C GLU A 572 7.68 -37.21 -2.92
N PHE A 573 6.60 -36.48 -3.22
CA PHE A 573 5.24 -36.89 -2.87
C PHE A 573 4.32 -36.54 -4.05
N SER A 574 3.73 -37.57 -4.62
CA SER A 574 2.82 -37.55 -5.77
C SER A 574 1.39 -37.17 -5.37
N SER A 575 0.59 -36.86 -6.40
CA SER A 575 -0.83 -36.49 -6.48
C SER A 575 -1.08 -34.98 -6.30
N SER A 576 -1.31 -34.19 -7.37
CA SER A 576 -2.40 -34.27 -8.35
C SER A 576 -3.76 -34.41 -7.66
N ASP A 577 -4.68 -33.50 -7.98
CA ASP A 577 -6.06 -33.40 -7.49
C ASP A 577 -6.23 -32.53 -6.23
N ARG A 578 -6.32 -31.21 -6.45
CA ARG A 578 -7.41 -30.34 -5.98
C ARG A 578 -7.09 -28.86 -6.23
N TYR A 579 -7.41 -28.37 -7.43
CA TYR A 579 -7.77 -26.96 -7.63
C TYR A 579 -8.65 -26.83 -8.89
N SER A 580 -9.74 -27.59 -8.89
CA SER A 580 -10.83 -27.50 -9.86
C SER A 580 -12.11 -27.75 -9.09
N ASP A 581 -12.51 -26.80 -8.26
CA ASP A 581 -13.86 -26.67 -7.71
C ASP A 581 -13.90 -25.41 -6.87
N LEU A 582 -14.27 -24.29 -7.49
CA LEU A 582 -14.93 -23.15 -6.86
C LEU A 582 -15.32 -22.19 -7.97
N THR A 583 -16.08 -22.69 -8.95
CA THR A 583 -16.52 -21.85 -10.05
C THR A 583 -17.67 -22.51 -10.82
N ASP A 584 -18.75 -22.77 -10.09
CA ASP A 584 -20.07 -22.98 -10.66
C ASP A 584 -21.07 -22.37 -9.66
N ASP A 585 -21.42 -21.10 -9.87
CA ASP A 585 -22.79 -20.74 -10.24
C ASP A 585 -23.00 -19.22 -10.30
N SER A 586 -23.42 -18.79 -11.49
CA SER A 586 -24.30 -17.67 -11.83
C SER A 586 -24.05 -16.25 -11.31
N SER A 587 -23.56 -15.43 -12.26
CA SER A 587 -24.11 -14.14 -12.69
C SER A 587 -24.29 -13.03 -11.63
N LEU A 588 -23.37 -12.06 -11.66
CA LEU A 588 -23.72 -10.64 -11.68
C LEU A 588 -22.50 -9.81 -12.12
N LEU A 589 -22.73 -8.97 -13.13
CA LEU A 589 -21.79 -8.01 -13.68
C LEU A 589 -21.24 -7.09 -12.57
N VAL A 590 -20.00 -7.28 -12.13
CA VAL A 590 -19.30 -6.29 -11.31
C VAL A 590 -18.64 -5.27 -12.24
N GLN A 591 -19.24 -4.09 -12.26
CA GLN A 591 -18.77 -2.88 -12.91
C GLN A 591 -17.50 -2.38 -12.21
N ALA A 592 -16.53 -1.89 -12.99
CA ALA A 592 -15.20 -1.52 -12.51
C ALA A 592 -15.26 -0.35 -11.50
N MET A 593 -14.80 -0.59 -10.26
CA MET A 593 -14.41 0.44 -9.30
C MET A 593 -12.88 0.45 -9.22
N GLU A 594 -12.27 1.52 -9.73
CA GLU A 594 -10.87 1.85 -9.46
C GLU A 594 -10.71 2.09 -7.96
N LEU A 595 -9.68 1.49 -7.35
CA LEU A 595 -9.35 1.64 -5.92
C LEU A 595 -8.81 3.06 -5.66
N SER A 596 -9.71 4.03 -5.67
CA SER A 596 -9.47 5.34 -5.05
C SER A 596 -9.36 5.13 -3.54
N GLY A 597 -8.32 5.71 -2.93
CA GLY A 597 -8.22 5.84 -1.47
C GLY A 597 -9.43 6.56 -0.86
N PRO A 598 -9.52 6.61 0.48
CA PRO A 598 -10.79 6.69 1.19
C PRO A 598 -11.54 7.99 0.89
N ARG A 599 -12.85 7.84 0.70
CA ARG A 599 -13.87 8.90 0.76
C ARG A 599 -14.14 9.26 2.20
#